data_AF-A0A4P5S336-F1
#
_entry.id   AF-A0A4P5S336-F1
#
_cell.length_a   1.000
_cell.length_b   1.000
_cell.length_c   1.000
_cell.angle_alpha   90.00
_cell.angle_beta   90.00
_cell.angle_gamma   90.00
#
_symmetry.space_group_name_H-M   'P 1'
#
loop_
_entity.id
_entity.type
_entity.pdbx_description
1 polymer ?
#
loop_
_entity_poly.entity_id
_entity_poly.type
_entity_poly.pdbx_seq_one_letter_code
_entity_poly.pdbx_strand_id
1 'polypeptide(L)'
;MLMEWISDPTAWSALAALLTLEIVLGVDNVVFISILPSKLPVEEQDKARKIGLLAAGGTRVLLLLAVGWVISLKKKCFLLVRWALVEKI
;
A
#
# COMPACT_ATOMS: atom_id res chain seq x y z
N MET A 1 10.82 4.73 -27.27
CA MET A 1 9.53 5.21 -26.73
C MET A 1 8.88 4.27 -25.71
N LEU A 2 8.50 3.01 -25.99
CA LEU A 2 7.83 2.14 -24.97
C LEU A 2 8.76 1.16 -24.21
N MET A 3 9.97 0.89 -24.71
CA MET A 3 10.90 -0.14 -24.16
C MET A 3 12.23 0.39 -23.63
N GLU A 4 12.41 1.71 -23.53
CA GLU A 4 13.64 2.29 -22.96
C GLU A 4 13.85 1.88 -21.49
N TRP A 5 12.77 1.75 -20.71
CA TRP A 5 12.83 1.35 -19.31
C TRP A 5 13.40 -0.07 -19.11
N ILE A 6 13.20 -0.98 -20.07
CA ILE A 6 13.78 -2.34 -20.02
C ILE A 6 15.29 -2.28 -20.16
N SER A 7 15.82 -1.30 -20.89
CA SER A 7 17.25 -1.13 -21.12
C SER A 7 17.91 -0.18 -20.10
N ASP A 8 17.12 0.49 -19.25
CA ASP A 8 17.62 1.42 -18.23
C ASP A 8 17.90 0.68 -16.91
N PRO A 9 19.18 0.58 -16.48
CA PRO A 9 19.56 -0.04 -15.22
C PRO A 9 18.92 0.63 -13.98
N THR A 10 18.58 1.91 -14.09
CA THR A 10 17.97 2.70 -13.01
C THR A 10 16.56 2.23 -12.71
N ALA A 11 15.77 1.94 -13.74
CA ALA A 11 14.40 1.45 -13.61
C ALA A 11 14.34 0.09 -12.90
N TRP A 12 15.26 -0.82 -13.26
CA TRP A 12 15.40 -2.13 -12.59
C TRP A 12 15.81 -2.00 -11.13
N SER A 13 16.71 -1.08 -10.82
CA SER A 13 17.16 -0.81 -9.45
C SER A 13 16.01 -0.25 -8.58
N ALA A 14 15.22 0.68 -9.12
CA ALA A 14 14.04 1.22 -8.45
C ALA A 14 12.96 0.14 -8.23
N LEU A 15 12.71 -0.72 -9.22
CA LEU A 15 11.82 -1.88 -9.08
C LEU A 15 12.30 -2.85 -7.99
N ALA A 16 13.60 -3.16 -7.97
CA ALA A 16 14.18 -4.03 -6.95
C ALA A 16 14.03 -3.43 -5.55
N ALA A 17 14.26 -2.12 -5.39
CA ALA A 17 14.07 -1.42 -4.12
C ALA A 17 12.60 -1.42 -3.68
N LEU A 18 11.66 -1.13 -4.59
CA LEU A 18 10.21 -1.17 -4.33
C LEU A 18 9.77 -2.58 -3.92
N LEU A 19 10.21 -3.61 -4.65
CA LEU A 19 9.93 -5.00 -4.34
C LEU A 19 10.48 -5.39 -2.97
N THR A 20 11.71 -4.95 -2.66
CA THR A 20 12.35 -5.24 -1.37
C THR A 20 11.56 -4.60 -0.22
N LEU A 21 11.18 -3.33 -0.34
CA LEU A 21 10.36 -2.65 0.66
C LEU A 21 8.99 -3.32 0.82
N GLU A 22 8.38 -3.71 -0.28
CA GLU A 22 7.08 -4.40 -0.29
C GLU A 22 7.15 -5.74 0.44
N ILE A 23 8.21 -6.51 0.22
CA ILE A 23 8.42 -7.79 0.91
C ILE A 23 8.68 -7.57 2.41
N VAL A 24 9.54 -6.62 2.79
CA VAL A 24 9.86 -6.36 4.20
C VAL A 24 8.61 -5.91 4.98
N LEU A 25 7.84 -4.97 4.42
CA LEU A 25 6.58 -4.50 5.01
C LEU A 25 5.50 -5.59 5.02
N GLY A 26 5.44 -6.42 3.98
CA GLY A 26 4.50 -7.53 3.90
C GLY A 26 4.79 -8.63 4.92
N VAL A 27 6.07 -8.96 5.12
CA VAL A 27 6.51 -10.00 6.07
C VAL A 27 6.25 -9.57 7.50
N ASP A 28 6.55 -8.32 7.87
CA ASP A 28 6.36 -7.81 9.25
C ASP A 28 4.89 -7.98 9.71
N ASN A 29 3.93 -7.64 8.84
CA ASN A 29 2.50 -7.77 9.12
C ASN A 29 2.02 -9.24 9.23
N VAL A 30 2.49 -10.13 8.35
CA VAL A 30 2.08 -11.56 8.38
C VAL A 30 2.69 -12.27 9.58
N VAL A 31 3.93 -11.96 9.92
CA VAL A 31 4.62 -12.48 11.10
C VAL A 31 3.86 -12.11 12.38
N PHE A 32 3.42 -10.85 12.51
CA PHE A 32 2.61 -10.41 13.66
C PHE A 32 1.31 -11.21 13.81
N ILE A 33 0.58 -11.44 12.71
CA ILE A 33 -0.66 -12.23 12.69
C ILE A 33 -0.43 -13.69 13.05
N SER A 34 0.71 -14.25 12.68
CA SER A 34 1.05 -15.64 13.00
C SER A 34 1.49 -15.83 14.45
N ILE A 35 2.08 -14.81 15.07
CA ILE A 35 2.66 -14.86 16.43
C ILE A 35 1.64 -14.51 17.52
N LEU A 36 0.76 -13.52 17.31
CA LEU A 36 -0.22 -13.11 18.34
C LEU A 36 -1.12 -14.26 18.84
N PRO A 37 -1.68 -15.10 17.96
CA PRO A 37 -2.54 -16.21 18.37
C PRO A 37 -1.82 -17.27 19.20
N SER A 38 -0.51 -17.41 19.10
CA SER A 38 0.28 -18.40 19.86
C SER A 38 0.18 -18.24 21.38
N LYS A 39 -0.30 -17.08 21.85
CA LYS A 39 -0.54 -16.78 23.27
C LYS A 39 -1.97 -17.11 23.72
N LEU A 40 -2.87 -17.48 22.81
CA LEU A 40 -4.26 -17.86 23.12
C LEU A 40 -4.40 -19.38 23.32
N PRO A 41 -5.44 -19.85 24.05
CA PRO A 41 -5.80 -21.26 24.14
C PRO A 41 -5.94 -21.87 22.74
N VAL A 42 -5.52 -23.13 22.59
CA VAL A 42 -5.41 -23.84 21.29
C VAL A 42 -6.71 -23.78 20.46
N GLU A 43 -7.84 -23.73 21.15
CA GLU A 43 -9.19 -23.66 20.58
C GLU A 43 -9.50 -22.31 19.89
N GLU A 44 -8.85 -21.22 20.29
CA GLU A 44 -9.09 -19.88 19.74
C GLU A 44 -8.02 -19.40 18.75
N GLN A 45 -6.87 -20.07 18.69
CA GLN A 45 -5.77 -19.69 17.81
C GLN A 45 -6.17 -19.68 16.33
N ASP A 46 -7.00 -20.64 15.92
CA ASP A 46 -7.41 -20.80 14.53
C ASP A 46 -8.37 -19.67 14.10
N LYS A 47 -9.27 -19.24 15.01
CA LYS A 47 -10.13 -18.06 14.79
C LYS A 47 -9.30 -16.79 14.73
N ALA A 48 -8.37 -16.61 15.66
CA ALA A 48 -7.51 -15.43 15.72
C ALA A 48 -6.60 -15.31 14.47
N ARG A 49 -6.08 -16.42 13.93
CA ARG A 49 -5.35 -16.42 12.64
C ARG A 49 -6.23 -16.02 11.47
N LYS A 50 -7.44 -16.59 11.36
CA LYS A 50 -8.37 -16.27 10.26
C LYS A 50 -8.79 -14.79 10.28
N ILE A 51 -9.12 -14.27 11.46
CA ILE A 51 -9.46 -12.86 11.65
C ILE A 51 -8.26 -11.97 11.35
N GLY A 52 -7.06 -12.33 11.83
CA GLY A 52 -5.84 -11.59 11.55
C GLY A 52 -5.50 -11.56 10.05
N LEU A 53 -5.66 -12.69 9.36
CA LEU A 53 -5.39 -12.78 7.92
C LEU A 53 -6.39 -11.94 7.10
N LEU A 54 -7.68 -12.01 7.45
CA LEU A 54 -8.72 -11.17 6.85
C LEU A 54 -8.48 -9.68 7.14
N ALA A 55 -8.07 -9.33 8.36
CA ALA A 55 -7.74 -7.97 8.73
C ALA A 55 -6.48 -7.45 8.02
N ALA A 56 -5.44 -8.27 7.81
CA ALA A 56 -4.27 -7.88 7.03
C ALA A 56 -4.62 -7.55 5.57
N GLY A 57 -5.35 -8.45 4.91
CA GLY A 57 -5.82 -8.21 3.55
C GLY A 57 -6.75 -7.00 3.48
N GLY A 58 -7.66 -6.87 4.45
CA GLY A 58 -8.60 -5.77 4.57
C GLY A 58 -7.92 -4.41 4.74
N THR A 59 -6.99 -4.28 5.70
CA THR A 59 -6.23 -3.05 5.94
C THR A 59 -5.44 -2.64 4.72
N ARG A 60 -4.87 -3.60 3.98
CA ARG A 60 -4.14 -3.33 2.74
C ARG A 60 -5.04 -2.72 1.66
N VAL A 61 -6.21 -3.31 1.43
CA VAL A 61 -7.21 -2.76 0.49
C VAL A 61 -7.71 -1.39 0.96
N LEU A 62 -7.98 -1.24 2.26
CA LEU A 62 -8.47 0.02 2.84
C LEU A 62 -7.45 1.15 2.69
N LEU A 63 -6.18 0.89 2.97
CA LEU A 63 -5.09 1.85 2.79
C LEU A 63 -4.91 2.22 1.31
N LEU A 64 -4.95 1.25 0.39
CA LEU A 64 -4.86 1.52 -1.04
C LEU A 64 -6.03 2.38 -1.55
N LEU A 65 -7.26 2.09 -1.10
CA LEU A 65 -8.44 2.92 -1.41
C LEU A 65 -8.32 4.32 -0.83
N ALA A 66 -7.83 4.46 0.41
CA ALA A 66 -7.60 5.74 1.06
C ALA A 66 -6.56 6.58 0.29
N VAL A 67 -5.44 5.98 -0.13
CA VAL A 67 -4.43 6.65 -0.96
C VAL A 67 -5.03 7.12 -2.28
N GLY A 68 -5.80 6.26 -2.96
CA GLY A 68 -6.50 6.64 -4.20
C GLY A 68 -7.46 7.83 -4.00
N TRP A 69 -8.20 7.83 -2.89
CA TRP A 69 -9.11 8.93 -2.54
C TRP A 69 -8.36 10.24 -2.24
N VAL A 70 -7.27 10.17 -1.47
CA VAL A 70 -6.41 11.33 -1.15
C VAL A 70 -5.78 11.93 -2.40
N ILE A 71 -5.26 11.11 -3.31
CA ILE A 71 -4.69 11.58 -4.57
C ILE A 71 -5.76 12.25 -5.44
N SER A 72 -6.99 11.71 -5.45
CA SER A 72 -8.13 12.29 -6.18
C SER A 72 -8.50 13.68 -5.65
N LEU A 73 -8.50 13.86 -4.32
CA LEU A 73 -8.74 15.17 -3.68
C LEU A 73 -7.63 16.17 -4.04
N LYS A 74 -6.36 15.76 -4.02
CA LYS A 74 -5.25 16.62 -4.47
C LYS A 74 -5.41 17.08 -5.91
N LYS A 75 -5.83 16.20 -6.83
CA LYS A 75 -6.09 16.59 -8.23
C LYS A 75 -7.19 17.64 -8.34
N LYS A 76 -8.30 17.49 -7.60
CA LYS A 76 -9.39 18.48 -7.58
C LYS A 76 -8.96 19.82 -6.99
N CYS A 77 -8.22 19.83 -5.88
CA CYS A 77 -7.65 21.06 -5.31
C CYS A 77 -6.68 21.75 -6.26
N PHE A 78 -5.81 21.00 -6.95
CA PHE A 78 -4.90 21.58 -7.94
C PHE A 78 -5.65 22.19 -9.13
N LEU A 79 -6.74 21.56 -9.57
CA LEU A 79 -7.61 22.10 -10.62
C LEU A 79 -8.29 23.40 -10.19
N LEU A 80 -8.82 23.46 -8.97
CA LEU A 80 -9.46 24.66 -8.41
C LEU A 80 -8.46 25.82 -8.24
N VAL A 81 -7.26 25.55 -7.71
CA VAL A 81 -6.21 26.57 -7.58
C VAL A 81 -5.75 27.05 -8.96
N ARG A 82 -5.57 26.14 -9.92
CA ARG A 82 -5.21 26.50 -11.31
C ARG A 82 -6.29 27.38 -11.95
N TRP A 83 -7.56 27.01 -11.80
CA TRP A 83 -8.68 27.76 -12.37
C TRP A 83 -8.78 29.16 -11.76
N ALA A 84 -8.66 29.28 -10.43
CA ALA A 84 -8.66 30.56 -9.73
C ALA A 84 -7.44 31.46 -10.04
N LEU A 85 -6.30 30.89 -10.46
CA LEU A 85 -5.12 31.65 -10.88
C LEU A 85 -5.24 32.17 -12.33
N VAL A 86 -5.94 31.42 -13.19
CA VAL A 86 -6.16 31.78 -14.61
C VAL A 86 -7.19 32.89 -14.74
N GLU A 87 -8.21 32.93 -13.88
CA GLU A 87 -9.28 33.95 -13.93
C GLU A 87 -8.89 35.30 -13.29
N LYS A 88 -7.67 35.39 -12.73
CA LYS A 88 -7.10 36.63 -12.15
C LYS A 88 -6.06 37.31 -13.05
N ILE A 89 -5.86 36.83 -14.28
CA ILE A 89 -5.03 37.44 -15.35
C ILE A 89 -5.96 37.84 -16.49
#